data_AF-E9RJ24-F1
#
_entry.id   AF-E9RJ24-F1
#
_cell.length_a   1.000
_cell.length_b   1.000
_cell.length_c   1.000
_cell.angle_alpha   90.00
_cell.angle_beta   90.00
_cell.angle_gamma   90.00
#
_symmetry.space_group_name_H-M   'P 1'
#
loop_
_entity.id
_entity.type
_entity.pdbx_description
1 polymer ?
#
loop_
_entity_poly.entity_id
_entity_poly.type
_entity_poly.pdbx_seq_one_letter_code
_entity_poly.pdbx_strand_id
1 'polypeptide(L)'
;MIFKLDHYINEERDPDYLLFIEKDIEPSRFEEELLKLIEIIGCIHFRFEQLVRDDICVAGKDIVFLLEKYYGFKNVTSEYMLLEKETRLPREEWYVFNEFRVGTNQVPVFQIDVYKAREACCGPEYRNLMINRLPLDKEFDNDIEKLGAFYVGEQH
;
A
#
# COMPACT_ATOMS: atom_id res chain seq x y z
N MET A 1 5.07 0.51 14.26
CA MET A 1 3.61 0.63 14.01
C MET A 1 3.23 -0.32 12.90
N ILE A 2 2.09 -0.99 13.01
CA ILE A 2 1.64 -2.02 12.08
C ILE A 2 0.54 -1.46 11.17
N PHE A 3 0.72 -1.63 9.87
CA PHE A 3 -0.25 -1.29 8.85
C PHE A 3 -0.69 -2.55 8.12
N LYS A 4 -1.99 -2.66 7.88
CA LYS A 4 -2.59 -3.67 7.01
C LYS A 4 -2.89 -3.01 5.67
N LEU A 5 -2.30 -3.49 4.59
CA LEU A 5 -2.71 -3.07 3.25
C LEU A 5 -3.82 -4.01 2.79
N ASP A 6 -4.99 -3.43 2.54
CA ASP A 6 -6.14 -4.12 1.99
C ASP A 6 -6.49 -3.49 0.65
N HIS A 7 -7.09 -4.26 -0.24
CA HIS A 7 -7.48 -3.77 -1.54
C HIS A 7 -8.94 -4.11 -1.77
N TYR A 8 -9.79 -3.09 -1.88
CA TYR A 8 -11.24 -3.24 -2.03
C TYR A 8 -11.67 -4.27 -3.09
N ILE A 9 -10.86 -4.41 -4.15
CA ILE A 9 -11.14 -5.30 -5.29
C ILE A 9 -10.62 -6.73 -5.06
N ASN A 10 -9.73 -6.98 -4.10
CA ASN A 10 -9.20 -8.32 -3.85
C ASN A 10 -10.32 -9.27 -3.41
N GLU A 11 -10.38 -10.43 -4.05
CA GLU A 11 -11.25 -11.51 -3.60
C GLU A 11 -10.61 -12.20 -2.39
N GLU A 12 -11.42 -12.67 -1.44
CA GLU A 12 -10.96 -13.41 -0.25
C GLU A 12 -10.20 -14.70 -0.57
N ARG A 13 -10.14 -15.09 -1.84
CA ARG A 13 -9.42 -16.27 -2.34
C ARG A 13 -8.05 -15.93 -2.92
N ASP A 14 -7.74 -14.65 -3.10
CA ASP A 14 -6.42 -14.21 -3.55
C ASP A 14 -5.41 -14.52 -2.43
N PRO A 15 -4.35 -15.31 -2.66
CA PRO A 15 -3.34 -15.60 -1.63
C PRO A 15 -2.66 -14.34 -1.09
N ASP A 16 -2.67 -13.23 -1.83
CA ASP A 16 -2.07 -11.95 -1.49
C ASP A 16 -3.11 -10.92 -0.98
N TYR A 17 -4.32 -11.36 -0.62
CA TYR A 17 -5.40 -10.46 -0.16
C TYR A 17 -5.11 -9.74 1.16
N LEU A 18 -4.20 -10.30 1.98
CA LEU A 18 -3.92 -9.81 3.31
C LEU A 18 -2.42 -9.56 3.47
N LEU A 19 -2.05 -8.29 3.57
CA LEU A 19 -0.65 -7.88 3.67
C LEU A 19 -0.45 -6.97 4.87
N PHE A 20 0.62 -7.22 5.63
CA PHE A 20 1.01 -6.37 6.75
C PHE A 20 2.42 -5.83 6.56
N ILE A 21 2.57 -4.55 6.88
CA ILE A 21 3.86 -3.86 6.90
C ILE A 21 4.08 -3.16 8.23
N GLU A 22 5.32 -3.09 8.65
CA GLU A 22 5.75 -2.40 9.86
C GLU A 22 6.71 -1.26 9.52
N LYS A 23 6.55 -0.13 10.20
CA LYS A 23 7.59 0.91 10.27
C LYS A 23 7.66 1.49 11.67
N ASP A 24 8.87 1.75 12.14
CA ASP A 24 9.07 2.47 13.38
C ASP A 24 8.76 3.96 13.15
N ILE A 25 7.73 4.45 13.85
CA ILE A 25 7.20 5.81 13.70
C ILE A 25 7.01 6.36 15.09
N GLU A 26 7.58 7.55 15.34
CA GLU A 26 7.36 8.27 16.57
C GLU A 26 5.87 8.65 16.70
N PRO A 27 5.21 8.44 17.86
CA PRO A 27 3.79 8.74 18.03
C PRO A 27 3.40 10.17 17.66
N SER A 28 4.29 11.14 17.89
CA SER A 28 4.09 12.56 17.57
C SER A 28 4.04 12.85 16.07
N ARG A 29 4.55 11.95 15.24
CA ARG A 29 4.61 12.07 13.77
C ARG A 29 3.63 11.14 13.06
N PHE A 30 2.77 10.45 13.81
CA PHE A 30 1.89 9.43 13.27
C PHE A 30 1.00 9.96 12.13
N GLU A 31 0.27 11.06 12.35
CA GLU A 31 -0.65 11.60 11.35
C GLU A 31 0.08 12.01 10.06
N GLU A 32 1.26 12.62 10.20
CA GLU A 32 2.11 13.02 9.09
C GLU A 32 2.60 11.80 8.28
N GLU A 33 3.09 10.76 8.96
CA GLU A 33 3.61 9.57 8.32
C GLU A 33 2.50 8.68 7.73
N LEU A 34 1.32 8.65 8.35
CA LEU A 34 0.14 7.98 7.79
C LEU A 34 -0.30 8.65 6.48
N LEU A 35 -0.40 10.00 6.47
CA LEU A 35 -0.74 10.75 5.27
C LEU A 35 0.31 10.52 4.17
N LYS A 36 1.60 10.56 4.51
CA LYS A 36 2.68 10.26 3.56
C LYS A 36 2.55 8.85 2.98
N LEU A 37 2.24 7.85 3.80
CA LEU A 37 2.07 6.47 3.33
C LEU A 37 0.90 6.35 2.34
N ILE A 38 -0.24 6.96 2.64
CA ILE A 38 -1.40 7.02 1.73
C ILE A 38 -0.99 7.66 0.39
N GLU A 39 -0.29 8.80 0.44
CA GLU A 39 0.17 9.52 -0.74
C GLU A 39 1.20 8.72 -1.56
N ILE A 40 2.13 8.03 -0.88
CA ILE A 40 3.11 7.15 -1.53
C ILE A 40 2.39 6.02 -2.27
N ILE A 41 1.43 5.35 -1.63
CA ILE A 41 0.65 4.28 -2.25
C ILE A 41 -0.06 4.81 -3.50
N GLY A 42 -0.76 5.95 -3.39
CA GLY A 42 -1.41 6.58 -4.54
C GLY A 42 -0.43 6.93 -5.67
N CYS A 43 0.76 7.45 -5.33
CA CYS A 43 1.78 7.77 -6.32
C CYS A 43 2.38 6.53 -7.00
N ILE A 44 2.55 5.41 -6.27
CA ILE A 44 2.98 4.13 -6.84
C ILE A 44 1.99 3.69 -7.92
N HIS A 45 0.68 3.76 -7.65
CA HIS A 45 -0.35 3.48 -8.65
C HIS A 45 -0.21 4.38 -9.88
N PHE A 46 -0.15 5.70 -9.71
CA PHE A 46 -0.03 6.62 -10.85
C PHE A 46 1.25 6.37 -11.66
N ARG A 47 2.36 6.02 -11.00
CA ARG A 47 3.61 5.74 -11.70
C ARG A 47 3.54 4.42 -12.46
N PHE A 48 2.92 3.41 -11.88
CA PHE A 48 2.63 2.15 -12.56
C PHE A 48 1.74 2.36 -13.79
N GLU A 49 0.67 3.15 -13.67
CA GLU A 49 -0.21 3.52 -14.79
C GLU A 49 0.57 4.23 -15.93
N GLN A 50 1.58 5.04 -15.60
CA GLN A 50 2.40 5.74 -16.59
C GLN A 50 3.43 4.86 -17.31
N LEU A 51 4.04 3.91 -16.60
CA LEU A 51 5.15 3.12 -17.12
C LEU A 51 4.69 1.78 -17.70
N VAL A 52 3.60 1.22 -17.18
CA VAL A 52 3.09 -0.09 -17.55
C VAL A 52 1.83 0.09 -18.39
N ARG A 53 0.66 0.26 -17.74
CA ARG A 53 -0.65 0.43 -18.37
C ARG A 53 -1.64 1.08 -17.39
N ASP A 54 -2.55 1.90 -17.90
CA ASP A 54 -3.56 2.63 -17.12
C ASP A 54 -4.81 1.81 -16.76
N ASP A 55 -4.98 0.63 -17.37
CA ASP A 55 -6.11 -0.27 -17.14
C ASP A 55 -5.80 -1.43 -16.18
N ILE A 56 -4.61 -1.43 -15.58
CA ILE A 56 -4.16 -2.46 -14.62
C ILE A 56 -3.87 -1.82 -13.27
N CYS A 57 -4.35 -2.45 -12.20
CA CYS A 57 -3.99 -2.10 -10.83
C CYS A 57 -2.73 -2.85 -10.41
N VAL A 58 -1.78 -2.14 -9.78
CA VAL A 58 -0.64 -2.80 -9.12
C VAL A 58 -1.15 -3.65 -7.95
N ALA A 59 -0.67 -4.89 -7.85
CA ALA A 59 -1.04 -5.78 -6.76
C ALA A 59 -0.47 -5.29 -5.43
N GLY A 60 -1.17 -5.58 -4.34
CA GLY A 60 -0.74 -5.21 -2.99
C GLY A 60 0.68 -5.69 -2.65
N LYS A 61 1.05 -6.91 -3.06
CA LYS A 61 2.39 -7.46 -2.78
C LYS A 61 3.52 -6.66 -3.43
N ASP A 62 3.26 -6.08 -4.60
CA ASP A 62 4.24 -5.29 -5.34
C ASP A 62 4.39 -3.91 -4.71
N ILE A 63 3.29 -3.33 -4.20
CA ILE A 63 3.34 -2.15 -3.33
C ILE A 63 4.18 -2.44 -2.08
N VAL A 64 3.95 -3.57 -1.40
CA VAL A 64 4.73 -3.96 -0.21
C VAL A 64 6.22 -4.07 -0.53
N PHE A 65 6.57 -4.71 -1.65
CA PHE A 65 7.96 -4.78 -2.11
C PHE A 65 8.59 -3.40 -2.29
N LEU A 66 7.90 -2.47 -2.95
CA LEU A 66 8.40 -1.11 -3.16
C LEU A 66 8.51 -0.32 -1.84
N LEU A 67 7.55 -0.48 -0.92
CA LEU A 67 7.58 0.14 0.41
C LEU A 67 8.75 -0.37 1.25
N GLU A 68 9.03 -1.66 1.19
CA GLU A 68 10.18 -2.27 1.88
C GLU A 68 11.50 -1.75 1.30
N LYS A 69 11.66 -1.77 -0.02
CA LYS A 69 12.90 -1.40 -0.68
C LYS A 69 13.25 0.09 -0.56
N TYR A 70 12.26 0.99 -0.68
CA TYR A 70 12.52 2.42 -0.84
C TYR A 70 12.10 3.28 0.35
N TYR A 71 11.22 2.79 1.22
CA TYR A 71 10.58 3.63 2.25
C TYR A 71 10.81 3.13 3.69
N GLY A 72 11.62 2.09 3.86
CA GLY A 72 12.03 1.57 5.17
C GLY A 72 10.92 0.85 5.93
N PHE A 73 9.90 0.36 5.23
CA PHE A 73 8.94 -0.56 5.80
C PHE A 73 9.54 -1.97 5.87
N LYS A 74 8.94 -2.85 6.67
CA LYS A 74 9.24 -4.28 6.69
C LYS A 74 7.95 -5.04 6.39
N ASN A 75 8.00 -6.03 5.51
CA ASN A 75 6.91 -6.97 5.37
C ASN A 75 6.84 -7.87 6.62
N VAL A 76 5.73 -7.78 7.34
CA VAL A 76 5.47 -8.56 8.57
C VAL A 76 4.19 -9.41 8.42
N THR A 77 3.85 -9.75 7.18
CA THR A 77 2.59 -10.44 6.86
C THR A 77 2.48 -11.77 7.59
N SER A 78 3.54 -12.58 7.61
CA SER A 78 3.51 -13.90 8.26
C SER A 78 3.34 -13.81 9.78
N GLU A 79 3.90 -12.79 10.42
CA GLU A 79 3.80 -12.55 11.86
C GLU A 79 2.40 -12.14 12.30
N TYR A 80 1.69 -11.38 11.46
CA TYR A 80 0.40 -10.76 11.81
C TYR A 80 -0.81 -11.35 11.09
N MET A 81 -0.62 -12.39 10.25
CA MET A 81 -1.72 -13.05 9.52
C MET A 81 -2.85 -13.55 10.43
N LEU A 82 -2.54 -13.93 11.68
CA LEU A 82 -3.55 -14.37 12.66
C LEU A 82 -4.55 -13.27 13.05
N LEU A 83 -4.21 -12.00 12.82
CA LEU A 83 -5.07 -10.85 13.13
C LEU A 83 -6.15 -10.59 12.07
N GLU A 84 -6.19 -11.36 10.97
CA GLU A 84 -7.15 -11.18 9.89
C GLU A 84 -8.58 -10.99 10.42
N LYS A 85 -9.03 -11.89 11.30
CA LYS A 85 -10.40 -11.88 11.82
C LYS A 85 -10.70 -10.67 12.71
N GLU A 86 -9.71 -10.20 13.46
CA GLU A 86 -9.85 -9.03 14.34
C GLU A 86 -9.76 -7.70 13.58
N THR A 87 -9.23 -7.74 12.35
CA THR A 87 -8.99 -6.57 11.49
C THR A 87 -9.85 -6.59 10.23
N ARG A 88 -10.99 -7.28 10.28
CA ARG A 88 -11.93 -7.40 9.16
C ARG A 88 -13.12 -6.48 9.38
N LEU A 89 -13.37 -5.61 8.41
CA LEU A 89 -14.58 -4.79 8.34
C LEU A 89 -15.40 -5.16 7.10
N PRO A 90 -16.74 -5.05 7.17
CA PRO A 90 -17.58 -5.01 5.97
C PRO A 90 -17.10 -3.90 5.02
N ARG A 91 -17.08 -4.17 3.71
CA ARG A 91 -16.51 -3.26 2.69
C ARG A 91 -17.14 -1.87 2.70
N GLU A 92 -18.43 -1.81 2.96
CA GLU A 92 -19.24 -0.61 3.14
C GLU A 92 -18.78 0.30 4.29
N GLU A 93 -18.02 -0.22 5.24
CA GLU A 93 -17.45 0.54 6.36
C GLU A 93 -16.02 1.02 6.10
N TRP A 94 -15.45 0.72 4.92
CA TRP A 94 -14.06 1.05 4.65
C TRP A 94 -13.90 2.54 4.34
N TYR A 95 -13.11 3.22 5.18
CA TYR A 95 -12.49 4.50 4.87
C TYR A 95 -11.12 4.30 4.21
N VAL A 96 -10.47 5.41 3.80
CA VAL A 96 -9.08 5.38 3.28
C VAL A 96 -8.15 4.67 4.28
N PHE A 97 -8.35 4.92 5.58
CA PHE A 97 -7.73 4.16 6.64
C PHE A 97 -8.73 3.85 7.77
N ASN A 98 -8.51 2.75 8.49
CA ASN A 98 -9.28 2.35 9.66
C ASN A 98 -8.33 1.92 10.79
N GLU A 99 -8.64 2.25 12.04
CA GLU A 99 -7.88 1.79 13.21
C GLU A 99 -8.58 0.60 13.87
N PHE A 100 -7.81 -0.45 14.15
CA PHE A 100 -8.22 -1.59 14.97
C PHE A 100 -7.37 -1.65 16.22
N ARG A 101 -7.98 -2.09 17.32
CA ARG A 101 -7.28 -2.42 18.57
C ARG A 101 -7.37 -3.91 18.80
N VAL A 102 -6.28 -4.61 18.52
CA VAL A 102 -6.25 -6.07 18.51
C VAL A 102 -5.65 -6.63 19.80
N GLY A 103 -6.12 -7.83 20.17
CA GLY A 103 -5.66 -8.57 21.33
C GLY A 103 -5.91 -7.89 22.69
N THR A 104 -5.42 -8.55 23.75
CA THR A 104 -5.60 -8.10 25.14
C THR A 104 -4.85 -6.80 25.44
N ASN A 105 -3.75 -6.55 24.73
CA ASN A 105 -2.91 -5.37 24.91
C ASN A 105 -3.37 -4.17 24.07
N GLN A 106 -4.48 -4.30 23.32
CA GLN A 106 -5.06 -3.21 22.51
C GLN A 106 -4.03 -2.60 21.55
N VAL A 107 -3.26 -3.46 20.88
CA VAL A 107 -2.22 -3.03 19.94
C VAL A 107 -2.91 -2.36 18.74
N PRO A 108 -2.51 -1.14 18.35
CA PRO A 108 -3.12 -0.47 17.20
C PRO A 108 -2.62 -1.10 15.89
N VAL A 109 -3.57 -1.44 15.01
CA VAL A 109 -3.32 -1.86 13.63
C VAL A 109 -4.10 -0.93 12.71
N PHE A 110 -3.42 -0.34 11.74
CA PHE A 110 -4.02 0.61 10.82
C PHE A 110 -4.22 -0.03 9.45
N GLN A 111 -5.47 -0.29 9.07
CA GLN A 111 -5.77 -0.71 7.72
C GLN A 111 -5.74 0.50 6.78
N ILE A 112 -5.11 0.35 5.63
CA ILE A 112 -5.17 1.29 4.51
C ILE A 112 -5.82 0.56 3.34
N ASP A 113 -6.92 1.12 2.83
CA ASP A 113 -7.47 0.65 1.56
C ASP A 113 -6.69 1.29 0.42
N VAL A 114 -5.96 0.45 -0.31
CA VAL A 114 -5.04 0.86 -1.37
C VAL A 114 -5.79 1.57 -2.51
N TYR A 115 -6.99 1.10 -2.85
CA TYR A 115 -7.82 1.71 -3.88
C TYR A 115 -8.26 3.14 -3.48
N LYS A 116 -8.83 3.30 -2.28
CA LYS A 116 -9.21 4.63 -1.76
C LYS A 116 -8.01 5.54 -1.53
N ALA A 117 -6.83 5.01 -1.19
CA ALA A 117 -5.60 5.80 -1.11
C ALA A 117 -5.23 6.42 -2.45
N ARG A 118 -5.32 5.64 -3.54
CA ARG A 118 -5.15 6.13 -4.92
C ARG A 118 -6.19 7.20 -5.26
N GLU A 119 -7.47 6.92 -5.02
CA GLU A 119 -8.55 7.88 -5.32
C GLU A 119 -8.44 9.19 -4.52
N ALA A 120 -7.99 9.13 -3.26
CA ALA A 120 -7.77 10.31 -2.43
C ALA A 120 -6.65 11.22 -2.96
N CYS A 121 -5.74 10.68 -3.78
CA CYS A 121 -4.64 11.43 -4.39
C CYS A 121 -4.95 11.91 -5.81
N CYS A 122 -6.13 11.60 -6.35
CA CYS A 122 -6.55 12.08 -7.66
C CYS A 122 -6.86 13.57 -7.64
N GLY A 123 -6.43 14.28 -8.68
CA GLY A 123 -6.69 15.70 -8.82
C GLY A 123 -5.64 16.38 -9.70
N PRO A 124 -5.77 17.70 -9.94
CA PRO A 124 -4.86 18.45 -10.81
C PRO A 124 -3.40 18.43 -10.33
N GLU A 125 -3.18 18.22 -9.03
CA GLU A 125 -1.86 18.29 -8.39
C GLU A 125 -1.12 16.94 -8.30
N TYR A 126 -1.68 15.84 -8.82
CA TYR A 126 -1.09 14.50 -8.67
C TYR A 126 0.37 14.41 -9.17
N ARG A 127 0.72 15.18 -10.20
CA ARG A 127 2.11 15.24 -10.72
C ARG A 127 3.07 15.83 -9.70
N ASN A 128 2.68 16.89 -9.01
CA ASN A 128 3.47 17.51 -7.96
C ASN A 128 3.63 16.55 -6.77
N LEU A 129 2.57 15.80 -6.46
CA LEU A 129 2.62 14.79 -5.40
C LEU A 129 3.64 13.69 -5.72
N MET A 130 3.62 13.13 -6.94
CA MET A 130 4.59 12.11 -7.36
C MET A 130 6.03 12.61 -7.27
N ILE A 131 6.32 13.84 -7.71
CA ILE A 131 7.67 14.44 -7.64
C ILE A 131 8.15 14.50 -6.18
N ASN A 132 7.26 14.75 -5.23
CA ASN A 132 7.59 14.91 -3.82
C ASN A 132 7.63 13.60 -3.04
N ARG A 133 7.01 12.52 -3.56
CA ARG A 133 6.80 11.27 -2.81
C ARG A 133 7.53 10.08 -3.39
N LEU A 134 7.81 10.05 -4.69
CA LEU A 134 8.54 8.94 -5.33
C LEU A 134 10.05 9.19 -5.31
N PRO A 135 10.88 8.14 -5.23
CA PRO A 135 12.29 8.25 -5.52
C PRO A 135 12.49 8.82 -6.92
N LEU A 136 13.47 9.72 -7.07
CA LEU A 136 13.78 10.36 -8.35
C LEU A 136 14.79 9.57 -9.20
N ASP A 137 15.27 8.43 -8.68
CA ASP A 137 16.23 7.59 -9.39
C ASP A 137 15.55 6.67 -10.40
N LYS A 138 16.34 6.25 -11.40
CA LYS A 138 15.88 5.30 -12.43
C LYS A 138 15.69 3.88 -11.90
N GLU A 139 16.24 3.56 -10.74
CA GLU A 139 16.14 2.21 -10.19
C GLU A 139 14.69 1.91 -9.80
N PHE A 140 14.00 2.88 -9.20
CA PHE A 140 12.59 2.79 -8.87
C PHE A 140 11.71 2.54 -10.09
N ASP A 141 11.89 3.32 -11.16
CA ASP A 141 11.13 3.16 -12.41
C ASP A 141 11.38 1.79 -13.06
N ASN A 142 12.65 1.35 -13.12
CA ASN A 142 13.00 0.05 -13.68
C ASN A 142 12.36 -1.10 -12.89
N ASP A 143 12.25 -0.99 -11.57
CA ASP A 143 11.60 -2.01 -10.76
C ASP A 143 10.09 -2.02 -10.98
N ILE A 144 9.45 -0.86 -11.16
CA ILE A 144 8.04 -0.78 -11.57
C ILE A 144 7.83 -1.48 -12.92
N GLU A 145 8.66 -1.21 -13.93
CA GLU A 145 8.55 -1.83 -15.25
C GLU A 145 8.74 -3.36 -15.19
N LYS A 146 9.72 -3.85 -14.42
CA LYS A 146 9.92 -5.28 -14.20
C LYS A 146 8.72 -5.95 -13.54
N LEU A 147 8.12 -5.30 -12.55
CA LEU A 147 6.89 -5.78 -11.93
C LEU A 147 5.77 -5.82 -12.98
N GLY A 148 5.64 -4.76 -13.78
CA GLY A 148 4.70 -4.63 -14.89
C GLY A 148 4.80 -5.75 -15.95
N ALA A 149 6.01 -6.21 -16.28
CA ALA A 149 6.24 -7.29 -17.25
C ALA A 149 5.45 -8.58 -16.89
N PHE A 150 5.31 -8.87 -15.59
CA PHE A 150 4.52 -10.02 -15.12
C PHE A 150 3.01 -9.86 -15.39
N TYR A 151 2.49 -8.64 -15.44
CA TYR A 151 1.07 -8.36 -15.71
C TYR A 151 0.71 -8.45 -17.19
N VAL A 152 1.68 -8.15 -18.06
CA VAL A 152 1.45 -8.12 -19.52
C VAL A 152 1.79 -9.45 -20.20
N GLY A 153 2.25 -10.45 -19.44
CA GLY A 153 2.57 -11.78 -19.95
C GLY A 153 3.89 -11.85 -20.75
N GLU A 154 4.75 -10.84 -20.61
CA GLU A 154 6.11 -10.89 -21.17
C GLU A 154 6.98 -11.75 -20.23
N GLN A 155 7.06 -13.05 -20.52
CA GLN A 155 8.02 -13.94 -19.88
C GLN A 155 9.41 -13.71 -20.49
N HIS A 156 10.39 -13.33 -19.67
CA HIS A 156 11.82 -13.36 -20.01
C HIS A 156 12.37 -14.79 -20.01
#